data_AF-A0A3A8ZBE4-F1
#
_entry.id   AF-A0A3A8ZBE4-F1
#
_cell.length_a   1.000
_cell.length_b   1.000
_cell.length_c   1.000
_cell.angle_alpha   90.00
_cell.angle_beta   90.00
_cell.angle_gamma   90.00
#
_symmetry.space_group_name_H-M   'P 1'
#
loop_
_entity.id
_entity.type
_entity.pdbx_description
1 polymer ?
#
loop_
_entity_poly.entity_id
_entity_poly.type
_entity_poly.pdbx_seq_one_letter_code
_entity_poly.pdbx_strand_id
1 'polypeptide(L)'
;MTNQQVNFFKELAYIQEYCINVRVGKEKSFSDIEALLKDVTYEVIYRIMELLDGYGGELPRCNIVNSATCEVINEGIELHDKCVDFLDNPLNSTKA
;
A
#
# COMPACT_ATOMS: atom_id res chain seq x y z
N MET A 1 5.25 14.94 -17.13
CA MET A 1 4.29 14.15 -16.33
C MET A 1 2.89 14.65 -16.62
N THR A 2 1.92 13.77 -16.80
CA THR A 2 0.50 14.14 -16.89
C THR A 2 -0.03 14.53 -15.51
N ASN A 3 -1.19 15.20 -15.45
CA ASN A 3 -1.82 15.55 -14.16
C ASN A 3 -2.10 14.30 -13.31
N GLN A 4 -2.53 13.19 -13.94
CA GLN A 4 -2.74 11.92 -13.24
C GLN A 4 -1.45 11.37 -12.64
N GLN A 5 -0.33 11.43 -13.37
CA GLN A 5 0.98 11.01 -12.85
C GLN A 5 1.42 11.88 -11.67
N VAL A 6 1.22 13.20 -11.74
CA VAL A 6 1.54 14.11 -10.64
C VAL A 6 0.69 13.82 -9.41
N ASN A 7 -0.62 13.60 -9.59
CA ASN A 7 -1.52 13.26 -8.49
C ASN A 7 -1.14 11.94 -7.82
N PHE A 8 -0.76 10.93 -8.61
CA PHE A 8 -0.23 9.67 -8.07
C PHE A 8 0.97 9.88 -7.16
N PHE A 9 1.98 10.64 -7.58
CA PHE A 9 3.13 10.91 -6.73
C PHE A 9 2.80 11.77 -5.50
N LYS A 10 1.83 12.69 -5.60
CA LYS A 10 1.36 13.47 -4.44
C LYS A 10 0.68 12.57 -3.40
N GLU A 11 -0.15 11.64 -3.84
CA GLU A 11 -0.77 10.67 -2.93
C GLU A 11 0.27 9.77 -2.27
N LEU A 12 1.30 9.31 -3.00
CA LEU A 12 2.40 8.56 -2.40
C LEU A 12 3.15 9.37 -1.31
N ALA A 13 3.44 10.65 -1.58
CA ALA A 13 4.06 11.53 -0.59
C ALA A 13 3.16 11.75 0.63
N TYR A 14 1.85 11.94 0.41
CA TYR A 14 0.86 12.06 1.47
C TYR A 14 0.79 10.79 2.33
N ILE A 15 0.75 9.61 1.72
CA ILE A 15 0.74 8.32 2.42
C ILE A 15 1.95 8.20 3.34
N GLN A 16 3.15 8.48 2.84
CA GLN A 16 4.37 8.40 3.65
C GLN A 16 4.28 9.31 4.88
N GLU A 17 3.96 10.59 4.67
CA GLU A 17 3.86 11.58 5.75
C GLU A 17 2.77 11.22 6.75
N TYR A 18 1.61 10.79 6.27
CA TYR A 18 0.51 10.34 7.12
C TYR A 18 0.93 9.16 8.01
N CYS A 19 1.51 8.12 7.41
CA CYS A 19 1.94 6.93 8.14
C CYS A 19 2.95 7.28 9.24
N ILE A 20 3.99 8.05 8.91
CA ILE A 20 5.00 8.46 9.88
C ILE A 20 4.37 9.28 11.01
N ASN A 21 3.60 10.31 10.68
CA ASN A 21 3.04 11.23 11.69
C ASN A 21 2.08 10.54 12.66
N VAL A 22 1.25 9.61 12.16
CA VAL A 22 0.34 8.81 13.02
C VAL A 22 1.13 7.91 13.98
N ARG A 23 2.25 7.32 13.53
CA ARG A 23 3.05 6.39 14.34
C ARG A 23 4.00 7.07 15.30
N VAL A 24 4.62 8.19 14.91
CA VAL A 24 5.43 9.01 15.82
C VAL A 24 4.60 9.48 17.02
N GLY A 25 3.33 9.85 16.81
CA GLY A 25 2.40 10.16 17.91
C GLY A 25 2.13 8.98 18.87
N LYS A 26 2.46 7.76 18.46
CA LYS A 26 2.30 6.50 19.20
C LYS A 26 3.64 5.84 19.53
N GLU A 27 4.78 6.52 19.38
CA GLU A 27 6.11 5.91 19.52
C GLU A 27 6.27 5.09 20.83
N LYS A 28 5.71 5.59 21.93
CA LYS A 28 5.76 4.93 23.24
C LYS A 28 4.99 3.61 23.34
N SER A 29 4.15 3.26 22.36
CA SER A 29 3.42 1.99 22.34
C SER A 29 4.18 0.85 21.66
N PHE A 30 5.34 1.11 21.06
CA PHE A 30 6.16 0.10 20.39
C PHE A 30 7.22 -0.47 21.34
N SER A 31 7.48 -1.78 21.22
CA SER A 31 8.50 -2.48 22.04
C SER A 31 9.92 -2.04 21.72
N ASP A 32 10.16 -1.74 20.44
CA ASP A 32 11.45 -1.39 19.88
C ASP A 32 11.27 -0.71 18.51
N ILE A 33 12.39 -0.26 17.94
CA ILE A 33 12.43 0.41 16.64
C ILE A 33 12.03 -0.52 15.48
N GLU A 34 12.29 -1.82 15.57
CA GLU A 34 11.92 -2.77 14.52
C GLU A 34 10.40 -2.91 14.43
N ALA A 35 9.71 -3.00 15.57
CA ALA A 35 8.25 -3.01 15.66
C ALA A 35 7.63 -1.73 15.08
N LEU A 36 8.20 -0.56 15.41
CA LEU A 36 7.78 0.72 14.83
C LEU A 36 7.97 0.74 13.31
N LEU A 37 9.14 0.33 12.81
CA LEU A 37 9.44 0.32 11.38
C LEU A 37 8.54 -0.65 10.62
N LYS A 38 8.26 -1.83 11.18
CA LYS A 38 7.33 -2.81 10.61
C LYS A 38 5.91 -2.26 10.53
N ASP A 39 5.42 -1.61 11.58
CA ASP A 39 4.07 -1.01 11.57
C ASP A 39 3.95 0.13 10.56
N VAL A 40 4.97 1.00 10.47
CA VAL A 40 5.00 2.08 9.48
C VAL A 40 5.05 1.53 8.06
N THR A 41 5.92 0.55 7.77
CA THR A 41 6.04 -0.01 6.41
C THR A 41 4.82 -0.83 6.02
N TYR A 42 4.24 -1.58 6.97
CA TYR A 42 2.97 -2.27 6.79
C TYR A 42 1.88 -1.31 6.32
N GLU A 43 1.69 -0.20 7.03
CA GLU A 43 0.64 0.77 6.67
C GLU A 43 0.93 1.43 5.32
N VAL A 44 2.18 1.81 5.05
CA VAL A 44 2.54 2.41 3.76
C VAL A 44 2.18 1.45 2.62
N ILE A 45 2.51 0.16 2.75
CA ILE A 45 2.18 -0.83 1.72
C ILE A 45 0.65 -0.97 1.59
N TYR A 46 -0.07 -1.12 2.70
CA TYR A 46 -1.52 -1.23 2.72
C TYR A 46 -2.20 -0.04 2.03
N ARG A 47 -1.80 1.19 2.35
CA ARG A 47 -2.36 2.41 1.75
C ARG A 47 -2.01 2.58 0.28
N ILE A 48 -0.84 2.11 -0.16
CA ILE A 48 -0.51 2.07 -1.58
C ILE A 48 -1.45 1.10 -2.31
N MET A 49 -1.78 -0.04 -1.71
CA MET A 49 -2.77 -0.96 -2.29
C MET A 49 -4.16 -0.33 -2.35
N GLU A 50 -4.61 0.35 -1.29
CA GLU A 50 -5.87 1.12 -1.29
C GLU A 50 -5.90 2.17 -2.41
N LEU A 51 -4.79 2.90 -2.59
CA LEU A 51 -4.64 3.87 -3.67
C LEU A 51 -4.83 3.22 -5.04
N LEU A 52 -4.20 2.07 -5.28
CA LEU A 52 -4.27 1.34 -6.56
C LEU A 52 -5.66 0.76 -6.81
N ASP A 53 -6.36 0.34 -5.75
CA ASP A 53 -7.73 -0.15 -5.81
C ASP A 53 -8.76 0.98 -6.05
N GLY A 54 -8.34 2.24 -5.91
CA GLY A 54 -9.16 3.43 -6.17
C GLY A 54 -9.78 4.07 -4.92
N TYR A 55 -9.27 3.73 -3.73
CA TYR A 55 -9.71 4.31 -2.45
C TYR A 55 -8.84 5.52 -2.01
N GLY A 56 -7.81 5.87 -2.78
CA GLY A 56 -6.90 6.97 -2.48
C GLY A 56 -7.33 8.30 -3.12
N GLY A 57 -8.04 9.13 -2.35
CA GLY A 57 -8.37 10.50 -2.73
C GLY A 57 -9.24 10.59 -3.99
N GLU A 58 -8.76 11.34 -4.99
CA GLU A 58 -9.46 11.55 -6.27
C GLU A 58 -8.96 10.61 -7.39
N LEU A 59 -8.02 9.70 -7.09
CA LEU A 59 -7.48 8.82 -8.12
C LEU A 59 -8.43 7.65 -8.39
N PRO A 60 -8.80 7.42 -9.67
CA PRO A 60 -9.55 6.23 -10.02
C PRO A 60 -8.70 4.98 -9.84
N ARG A 61 -9.37 3.83 -9.75
CA ARG A 61 -8.72 2.51 -9.75
C ARG A 61 -7.71 2.40 -10.89
N CYS A 62 -6.51 1.92 -10.57
CA CYS A 62 -5.41 1.75 -11.49
C CYS A 62 -5.21 0.27 -11.83
N ASN A 63 -5.12 -0.06 -13.11
CA ASN A 63 -4.77 -1.41 -13.54
C ASN A 63 -3.26 -1.61 -13.48
N ILE A 64 -2.81 -2.66 -12.81
CA ILE A 64 -1.42 -3.12 -12.84
C ILE A 64 -1.30 -4.13 -13.98
N VAL A 65 -0.64 -3.73 -15.07
CA VAL A 65 -0.57 -4.55 -16.28
C VAL A 65 0.81 -5.21 -16.38
N ASN A 66 0.84 -6.54 -16.49
CA ASN A 66 2.03 -7.25 -16.92
C ASN A 66 2.26 -6.98 -18.41
N SER A 67 3.31 -6.25 -18.75
CA SER A 67 3.58 -5.86 -20.14
C SER A 67 3.98 -7.02 -21.06
N ALA A 68 4.38 -8.17 -20.50
CA ALA A 68 4.74 -9.35 -21.30
C ALA A 68 3.51 -10.20 -21.65
N THR A 69 2.55 -10.35 -20.72
CA THR A 69 1.34 -11.17 -20.92
C THR A 69 0.10 -10.35 -21.27
N CYS A 70 0.17 -9.03 -21.10
CA CYS A 70 -0.96 -8.09 -21.16
C CYS A 70 -2.06 -8.34 -20.12
N GLU A 71 -1.80 -9.18 -19.11
CA GLU A 71 -2.76 -9.47 -18.05
C GLU A 71 -2.80 -8.34 -17.01
N VAL A 72 -4.00 -8.05 -16.52
CA VAL A 72 -4.23 -7.13 -15.40
C VAL A 72 -4.13 -7.93 -14.10
N ILE A 73 -3.09 -7.64 -13.31
CA ILE A 73 -2.74 -8.40 -12.09
C ILE A 73 -3.80 -8.22 -11.00
N ASN A 74 -4.42 -7.05 -10.93
CA ASN A 74 -5.42 -6.70 -9.92
C ASN A 74 -6.87 -6.78 -10.43
N GLU A 75 -7.11 -7.58 -11.46
CA GLU A 75 -8.46 -7.86 -11.97
C GLU A 75 -9.21 -8.77 -10.98
N GLY A 76 -10.43 -8.38 -10.58
CA GLY A 76 -11.31 -9.21 -9.75
C GLY A 76 -10.86 -9.40 -8.28
N ILE A 77 -9.85 -8.68 -7.82
CA ILE A 77 -9.37 -8.71 -6.43
C ILE A 77 -9.20 -7.29 -5.87
N GLU A 78 -9.31 -7.14 -4.57
CA GLU A 78 -8.88 -5.91 -3.87
C GLU A 78 -7.48 -6.15 -3.30
N LEU A 79 -6.50 -5.39 -3.76
CA LEU A 79 -5.11 -5.53 -3.37
C LEU A 79 -4.91 -5.27 -1.87
N HIS A 80 -5.63 -4.29 -1.30
CA HIS A 80 -5.47 -3.94 0.11
C HIS A 80 -5.97 -5.04 1.06
N ASP A 81 -7.06 -5.74 0.70
CA ASP A 81 -7.53 -6.92 1.43
C ASP A 81 -6.51 -8.06 1.36
N LYS A 82 -5.94 -8.29 0.16
CA LYS A 82 -5.03 -9.41 -0.06
C LYS A 82 -3.64 -9.17 0.52
N CYS A 83 -3.09 -7.96 0.46
CA CYS A 83 -1.72 -7.73 0.87
C CYS A 83 -1.48 -8.01 2.36
N VAL A 84 -2.50 -7.80 3.21
CA VAL A 84 -2.44 -8.06 4.66
C VAL A 84 -2.03 -9.51 4.94
N ASP A 85 -2.62 -10.48 4.22
CA ASP A 85 -2.32 -11.91 4.38
C ASP A 85 -0.82 -12.21 4.14
N PHE A 86 -0.19 -11.49 3.21
CA PHE A 86 1.22 -11.69 2.85
C PHE A 86 2.17 -10.92 3.77
N LEU A 87 1.74 -9.76 4.29
CA LEU A 87 2.52 -8.97 5.23
C LEU A 87 2.57 -9.64 6.61
N ASP A 88 1.45 -10.20 7.06
CA ASP A 88 1.35 -10.91 8.34
C ASP A 88 1.97 -12.30 8.28
N ASN A 89 1.89 -12.98 7.12
CA ASN A 89 2.43 -14.31 6.95
C ASN A 89 3.05 -14.56 5.56
N PRO A 90 4.31 -14.14 5.35
CA PRO A 90 4.99 -14.25 4.05
C PRO A 90 5.08 -15.68 3.51
N LEU A 91 5.03 -16.70 4.38
CA LEU A 91 5.24 -18.12 4.05
C LEU A 91 3.93 -18.87 3.73
N ASN A 92 2.75 -18.32 4.05
CA ASN A 92 1.45 -18.95 3.77
C ASN A 92 0.89 -18.65 2.37
N SER A 93 1.59 -17.83 1.60
CA SER A 93 1.24 -17.38 0.24
C SER A 93 1.22 -18.48 -0.85
N THR A 94 1.59 -19.72 -0.51
CA THR A 94 1.64 -20.86 -1.45
C THR A 94 0.32 -21.65 -1.57
N LYS A 95 -0.80 -21.11 -1.05
CA LYS A 95 -2.14 -21.71 -1.23
C LYS A 95 -3.08 -20.74 -1.95
N ALA A 96 -2.78 -20.40 -3.19
CA ALA A 96 -3.74 -19.89 -4.16
C ALA A 96 -3.35 -20.37 -5.56
#